data_AF-A0A6I1I7P9-F1
#
_entry.id   AF-A0A6I1I7P9-F1
#
_cell.length_a   1.000
_cell.length_b   1.000
_cell.length_c   1.000
_cell.angle_alpha   90.00
_cell.angle_beta   90.00
_cell.angle_gamma   90.00
#
_symmetry.space_group_name_H-M   'P 1'
#
loop_
_entity.id
_entity.type
_entity.pdbx_description
1 polymer ?
#
loop_
_entity_poly.entity_id
_entity_poly.type
_entity_poly.pdbx_seq_one_letter_code
_entity_poly.pdbx_strand_id
1 'polypeptide(L)'
;MSARLFAHAACLCSFFGASPLLAATAADLPPPRGCDVIAAGAPARAATTVQTIVFPPPQLDMRTPLEPTVLAGTGRNYLLYELHLHNFSDEAMTLRGLEVLAGSERQALLALTAAQLRQRVRVAGASSEEGAAQLAGGQGAVVYLCLAFDASAAVPATLRHRLLLDGALADGPPIGTRHTLLAVLGRPLQGTGWTADNGPSIDSHHRMGVFVAGGMAQLARRYALDWKKYRDGSMFAGDARDVRSYHAYGENVLAVADGEIVQARDGMPDNIPRTPAGFTPAVPISMENVAGNVVTIALGNGQFAQYAHLQPGSVQVKTGQRVRRGQLLGRVGNSGDARVPHLHFQVASNPDILASEGLPFLFDQYRLKVAENAWEARAREYPIGDGVIDFGTP
;
A
#
# COMPACT_ATOMS: atom_id res chain seq x y z
N MET A 1 -0.95 -23.84 27.24
CA MET A 1 0.00 -24.83 26.69
C MET A 1 0.97 -24.10 25.78
N SER A 2 2.24 -24.08 26.19
CA SER A 2 3.46 -23.52 25.58
C SER A 2 3.39 -22.19 24.82
N ALA A 3 3.63 -21.10 25.54
CA ALA A 3 4.11 -19.84 24.99
C ALA A 3 5.61 -19.96 24.67
N ARG A 4 6.03 -19.56 23.47
CA ARG A 4 7.45 -19.31 23.16
C ARG A 4 7.67 -17.82 22.96
N LEU A 5 8.43 -17.26 23.89
CA LEU A 5 9.05 -15.94 23.80
C LEU A 5 9.98 -15.89 22.58
N PHE A 6 9.88 -14.83 21.78
CA PHE A 6 10.99 -14.35 20.97
C PHE A 6 11.42 -12.99 21.50
N ALA A 7 12.44 -12.99 22.35
CA ALA A 7 13.21 -11.80 22.67
C ALA A 7 14.14 -11.53 21.48
N HIS A 8 13.88 -10.47 20.71
CA HIS A 8 14.88 -9.92 19.82
C HIS A 8 15.76 -8.97 20.64
N ALA A 9 16.91 -9.49 21.08
CA ALA A 9 18.01 -8.67 21.55
C ALA A 9 18.57 -7.88 20.36
N ALA A 10 18.47 -6.55 20.40
CA ALA A 10 19.15 -5.68 19.48
C ALA A 10 20.67 -5.80 19.70
N CYS A 11 21.34 -6.53 18.83
CA CYS A 11 22.80 -6.54 18.78
C CYS A 11 23.22 -5.25 18.06
N LEU A 12 23.76 -4.29 18.82
CA LEU A 12 24.46 -3.12 18.30
C LEU A 12 25.74 -3.60 17.59
N CYS A 13 25.65 -3.84 16.29
CA CYS A 13 26.83 -3.88 15.43
C CYS A 13 27.10 -2.45 14.93
N SER A 14 28.20 -1.89 15.44
CA SER A 14 28.78 -0.62 15.05
C SER A 14 29.18 -0.64 13.56
N PHE A 15 28.36 -0.04 12.69
CA PHE A 15 28.80 0.36 11.36
C PHE A 15 29.52 1.71 11.48
N PHE A 16 30.84 1.68 11.49
CA PHE A 16 31.65 2.87 11.24
C PHE A 16 31.63 3.19 9.74
N GLY A 17 31.26 4.43 9.38
CA GLY A 17 31.75 5.09 8.18
C GLY A 17 30.89 5.05 6.92
N ALA A 18 29.67 5.56 6.97
CA ALA A 18 29.07 6.24 5.82
C ALA A 18 28.30 7.46 6.35
N SER A 19 28.76 8.66 5.99
CA SER A 19 27.93 9.87 6.19
C SER A 19 26.60 9.63 5.49
N PRO A 20 25.44 9.88 6.14
CA PRO A 20 24.17 9.83 5.44
C PRO A 20 24.25 10.87 4.33
N LEU A 21 24.28 10.41 3.07
CA LEU A 21 24.02 11.27 1.94
C LEU A 21 22.61 11.85 2.18
N LEU A 22 22.55 13.12 2.56
CA LEU A 22 21.29 13.86 2.59
C LEU A 22 20.68 13.74 1.19
N ALA A 23 19.42 13.31 1.11
CA ALA A 23 18.70 13.32 -0.15
C ALA A 23 18.66 14.77 -0.66
N ALA A 24 19.26 15.02 -1.82
CA ALA A 24 19.30 16.37 -2.39
C ALA A 24 17.93 16.75 -2.98
N THR A 25 17.18 15.74 -3.41
CA THR A 25 15.84 15.88 -3.98
C THR A 25 14.90 14.74 -3.55
N ALA A 26 13.59 14.90 -3.76
CA ALA A 26 12.62 13.83 -3.52
C ALA A 26 12.92 12.53 -4.31
N ALA A 27 13.52 12.63 -5.49
CA ALA A 27 13.86 11.47 -6.33
C ALA A 27 15.01 10.61 -5.75
N ASP A 28 15.80 11.21 -4.84
CA ASP A 28 16.89 10.54 -4.13
C ASP A 28 16.41 9.72 -2.93
N LEU A 29 15.14 9.90 -2.52
CA LEU A 29 14.55 9.05 -1.49
C LEU A 29 14.45 7.62 -2.01
N PRO A 30 14.81 6.61 -1.19
CA PRO A 30 14.71 5.22 -1.60
C PRO A 30 13.24 4.86 -1.85
N PRO A 31 12.94 4.08 -2.88
CA PRO A 31 11.58 3.59 -3.08
C PRO A 31 11.20 2.62 -1.94
N PRO A 32 9.89 2.36 -1.73
CA PRO A 32 9.43 1.41 -0.72
C PRO A 32 10.05 0.04 -0.88
N ARG A 33 10.12 -0.73 0.21
CA ARG A 33 10.65 -2.10 0.15
C ARG A 33 9.84 -2.92 -0.86
N GLY A 34 10.56 -3.66 -1.69
CA GLY A 34 9.97 -4.50 -2.75
C GLY A 34 9.66 -3.77 -4.05
N CYS A 35 9.95 -2.46 -4.14
CA CYS A 35 9.98 -1.73 -5.39
C CYS A 35 11.34 -1.83 -6.07
N ASP A 36 11.35 -2.27 -7.31
CA ASP A 36 12.56 -2.36 -8.13
C ASP A 36 12.69 -1.12 -9.01
N VAL A 37 13.84 -0.45 -8.95
CA VAL A 37 14.11 0.77 -9.73
C VAL A 37 14.39 0.41 -11.19
N ILE A 38 13.66 1.04 -12.11
CA ILE A 38 13.82 0.89 -13.55
C ILE A 38 14.39 2.20 -14.11
N ALA A 39 15.69 2.19 -14.40
CA ALA A 39 16.41 3.34 -14.94
C ALA A 39 16.28 3.45 -16.46
N ALA A 40 16.35 4.68 -16.98
CA ALA A 40 16.36 4.93 -18.41
C ALA A 40 17.60 4.33 -19.07
N GLY A 41 17.41 3.55 -20.15
CA GLY A 41 18.52 2.93 -20.88
C GLY A 41 19.23 1.80 -20.11
N ALA A 42 18.67 1.33 -18.98
CA ALA A 42 19.16 0.13 -18.33
C ALA A 42 19.18 -1.02 -19.35
N PRO A 43 20.30 -1.77 -19.48
CA PRO A 43 20.39 -2.85 -20.45
C PRO A 43 19.33 -3.89 -20.07
N ALA A 44 18.33 -4.02 -20.93
CA ALA A 44 17.29 -4.99 -20.69
C ALA A 44 17.94 -6.39 -20.68
N ARG A 45 17.64 -7.15 -19.63
CA ARG A 45 18.28 -8.45 -19.43
C ARG A 45 17.74 -9.40 -20.48
N ALA A 46 18.62 -10.18 -21.11
CA ALA A 46 18.19 -11.24 -22.00
C ALA A 46 17.23 -12.15 -21.24
N ALA A 47 16.00 -12.28 -21.74
CA ALA A 47 15.04 -13.18 -21.13
C ALA A 47 15.57 -14.62 -21.20
N THR A 48 15.25 -15.40 -20.18
CA THR A 48 15.61 -16.80 -20.11
C THR A 48 14.92 -17.55 -21.25
N THR A 49 15.67 -17.98 -22.26
CA THR A 49 15.18 -18.91 -23.28
C THR A 49 15.28 -20.34 -22.74
N VAL A 50 14.16 -20.87 -22.24
CA VAL A 50 14.00 -22.33 -22.14
C VAL A 50 13.53 -22.83 -23.51
N GLN A 51 14.25 -23.83 -24.04
CA GLN A 51 14.10 -24.28 -25.43
C GLN A 51 13.01 -25.34 -25.63
N THR A 52 12.43 -25.90 -24.57
CA THR A 52 11.47 -27.00 -24.68
C THR A 52 10.03 -26.51 -24.50
N ILE A 53 9.26 -26.58 -25.59
CA ILE A 53 7.80 -26.49 -25.53
C ILE A 53 7.32 -27.78 -24.84
N VAL A 54 6.79 -27.65 -23.62
CA VAL A 54 6.23 -28.77 -22.84
C VAL A 54 4.74 -28.91 -23.18
N PHE A 55 4.26 -30.12 -23.47
CA PHE A 55 2.83 -30.42 -23.66
C PHE A 55 2.37 -31.53 -22.71
N PRO A 56 1.26 -31.33 -21.95
CA PRO A 56 0.56 -30.04 -21.82
C PRO A 56 1.48 -28.97 -21.20
N PRO A 57 1.24 -27.68 -21.48
CA PRO A 57 2.01 -26.62 -20.82
C PRO A 57 1.80 -26.69 -19.29
N PRO A 58 2.67 -26.06 -18.48
CA PRO A 58 2.42 -25.94 -17.05
C PRO A 58 1.00 -25.45 -16.79
N GLN A 59 0.22 -26.21 -16.03
CA GLN A 59 -1.17 -25.91 -15.71
C GLN A 59 -1.23 -24.83 -14.60
N LEU A 60 -0.69 -23.65 -14.90
CA LEU A 60 -0.63 -22.52 -14.00
C LEU A 60 -1.52 -21.39 -14.53
N ASP A 61 -2.49 -21.00 -13.74
CA ASP A 61 -3.27 -19.79 -13.98
C ASP A 61 -2.55 -18.59 -13.37
N MET A 62 -2.45 -17.51 -14.15
CA MET A 62 -1.79 -16.27 -13.75
C MET A 62 -2.69 -15.10 -14.14
N ARG A 63 -3.15 -14.34 -13.14
CA ARG A 63 -4.07 -13.23 -13.32
C ARG A 63 -3.61 -12.00 -12.58
N THR A 64 -4.03 -10.84 -13.06
CA THR A 64 -3.86 -9.55 -12.39
C THR A 64 -5.27 -9.01 -12.12
N PRO A 65 -5.89 -9.27 -10.95
CA PRO A 65 -7.29 -8.93 -10.71
C PRO A 65 -7.62 -7.45 -10.91
N LEU A 66 -6.68 -6.58 -10.55
CA LEU A 66 -6.72 -5.16 -10.89
C LEU A 66 -5.44 -4.77 -11.61
N GLU A 67 -5.54 -4.46 -12.90
CA GLU A 67 -4.40 -4.03 -13.69
C GLU A 67 -3.86 -2.67 -13.18
N PRO A 68 -2.53 -2.46 -13.17
CA PRO A 68 -1.94 -1.28 -12.58
C PRO A 68 -2.26 -0.03 -13.39
N THR A 69 -2.15 1.12 -12.72
CA THR A 69 -2.13 2.43 -13.36
C THR A 69 -0.84 3.15 -12.97
N VAL A 70 -0.18 3.78 -13.94
CA VAL A 70 1.00 4.62 -13.69
C VAL A 70 0.68 5.66 -12.62
N LEU A 71 1.40 5.62 -11.51
CA LEU A 71 1.23 6.49 -10.36
C LEU A 71 2.47 7.36 -10.18
N ALA A 72 2.34 8.69 -10.33
CA ALA A 72 3.43 9.60 -10.01
C ALA A 72 3.58 9.75 -8.49
N GLY A 73 4.82 9.74 -7.99
CA GLY A 73 5.10 9.97 -6.58
C GLY A 73 6.58 10.22 -6.33
N THR A 74 6.93 11.18 -5.47
CA THR A 74 8.31 11.39 -4.98
C THR A 74 9.39 11.32 -6.07
N GLY A 75 9.15 11.98 -7.21
CA GLY A 75 10.12 12.08 -8.32
C GLY A 75 10.23 10.85 -9.23
N ARG A 76 9.36 9.84 -9.07
CA ARG A 76 9.33 8.61 -9.88
C ARG A 76 7.92 8.30 -10.35
N ASN A 77 7.80 7.38 -11.31
CA ASN A 77 6.53 6.78 -11.71
C ASN A 77 6.48 5.33 -11.23
N TYR A 78 5.36 4.91 -10.67
CA TYR A 78 5.21 3.58 -10.09
C TYR A 78 4.13 2.77 -10.79
N LEU A 79 4.36 1.46 -10.88
CA LEU A 79 3.33 0.47 -11.14
C LEU A 79 3.27 -0.50 -9.97
N LEU A 80 2.12 -0.55 -9.30
CA LEU A 80 1.87 -1.42 -8.16
C LEU A 80 0.70 -2.35 -8.48
N TYR A 81 0.94 -3.66 -8.40
CA TYR A 81 -0.04 -4.68 -8.72
C TYR A 81 0.38 -6.04 -8.20
N GLU A 82 -0.51 -7.02 -8.34
CA GLU A 82 -0.31 -8.39 -7.88
C GLU A 82 -0.49 -9.36 -9.03
N LEU A 83 0.28 -10.46 -9.02
CA LEU A 83 -0.02 -11.65 -9.80
C LEU A 83 -0.66 -12.68 -8.89
N HIS A 84 -1.90 -13.06 -9.19
CA HIS A 84 -2.59 -14.17 -8.57
C HIS A 84 -2.26 -15.42 -9.36
N LEU A 85 -1.57 -16.35 -8.70
CA LEU A 85 -1.16 -17.64 -9.24
C LEU A 85 -2.07 -18.73 -8.68
N HIS A 86 -2.48 -19.68 -9.53
CA HIS A 86 -3.13 -20.90 -9.09
C HIS A 86 -2.59 -22.10 -9.85
N ASN A 87 -2.09 -23.09 -9.11
CA ASN A 87 -1.62 -24.33 -9.68
C ASN A 87 -2.80 -25.30 -9.89
N PHE A 88 -3.18 -25.54 -11.15
CA PHE A 88 -4.25 -26.45 -11.53
C PHE A 88 -3.77 -27.91 -11.74
N SER A 89 -2.46 -28.19 -11.64
CA SER A 89 -1.97 -29.57 -11.63
C SER A 89 -2.02 -30.21 -10.24
N ASP A 90 -1.76 -31.50 -10.18
CA ASP A 90 -1.52 -32.28 -8.97
C ASP A 90 -0.06 -32.22 -8.49
N GLU A 91 0.88 -31.95 -9.40
CA GLU A 91 2.30 -31.79 -9.09
C GLU A 91 2.67 -30.40 -8.54
N ALA A 92 3.68 -30.34 -7.67
CA ALA A 92 4.21 -29.10 -7.14
C ALA A 92 5.13 -28.39 -8.14
N MET A 93 4.94 -27.08 -8.31
CA MET A 93 5.75 -26.25 -9.21
C MET A 93 6.82 -25.49 -8.42
N THR A 94 8.10 -25.71 -8.75
CA THR A 94 9.20 -24.94 -8.14
C THR A 94 9.38 -23.59 -8.82
N LEU A 95 9.31 -22.52 -8.04
CA LEU A 95 9.45 -21.14 -8.50
C LEU A 95 10.93 -20.76 -8.60
N ARG A 96 11.45 -20.65 -9.82
CA ARG A 96 12.87 -20.34 -10.11
C ARG A 96 13.13 -18.85 -10.35
N GLY A 97 12.11 -18.08 -10.70
CA GLY A 97 12.22 -16.66 -10.95
C GLY A 97 10.99 -16.10 -11.65
N LEU A 98 10.98 -14.79 -11.86
CA LEU A 98 9.91 -14.08 -12.55
C LEU A 98 10.50 -12.98 -13.42
N GLU A 99 10.06 -12.92 -14.66
CA GLU A 99 10.40 -11.86 -15.60
C GLU A 99 9.17 -10.98 -15.88
N VAL A 100 9.38 -9.67 -15.92
CA VAL A 100 8.39 -8.67 -16.36
C VAL A 100 8.89 -8.09 -17.68
N LEU A 101 8.09 -8.20 -18.74
CA LEU A 101 8.44 -7.77 -20.09
C LEU A 101 7.57 -6.59 -20.52
N ALA A 102 8.12 -5.68 -21.35
CA ALA A 102 7.35 -4.62 -22.00
C ALA A 102 6.72 -5.14 -23.29
N GLY A 103 5.39 -5.08 -23.41
CA GLY A 103 4.68 -5.44 -24.65
C GLY A 103 5.09 -6.79 -25.24
N SER A 104 5.56 -6.80 -26.49
CA SER A 104 6.05 -8.01 -27.18
C SER A 104 7.58 -8.15 -27.16
N GLU A 105 8.27 -7.35 -26.35
CA GLU A 105 9.73 -7.37 -26.28
C GLU A 105 10.25 -8.70 -25.72
N ARG A 106 11.43 -9.11 -26.20
CA ARG A 106 12.11 -10.32 -25.74
C ARG A 106 13.01 -10.09 -24.55
N GLN A 107 13.27 -8.85 -24.16
CA GLN A 107 14.12 -8.52 -23.02
C GLN A 107 13.24 -8.13 -21.83
N ALA A 108 13.67 -8.54 -20.64
CA ALA A 108 12.92 -8.27 -19.43
C ALA A 108 13.26 -6.87 -18.89
N LEU A 109 12.23 -6.10 -18.54
CA LEU A 109 12.35 -4.87 -17.75
C LEU A 109 12.85 -5.19 -16.33
N LEU A 110 12.37 -6.29 -15.78
CA LEU A 110 12.71 -6.79 -14.47
C LEU A 110 12.86 -8.31 -14.54
N ALA A 111 13.93 -8.84 -13.95
CA ALA A 111 14.13 -10.28 -13.78
C ALA A 111 14.49 -10.56 -12.32
N LEU A 112 13.56 -11.19 -11.61
CA LEU A 112 13.69 -11.60 -10.23
C LEU A 112 14.26 -13.02 -10.15
N THR A 113 15.32 -13.19 -9.36
CA THR A 113 15.83 -14.51 -8.98
C THR A 113 14.84 -15.25 -8.08
N ALA A 114 15.00 -16.57 -7.91
CA ALA A 114 14.19 -17.37 -6.99
C ALA A 114 14.14 -16.77 -5.57
N ALA A 115 15.27 -16.28 -5.05
CA ALA A 115 15.35 -15.69 -3.72
C ALA A 115 14.56 -14.36 -3.63
N GLN A 116 14.67 -13.50 -4.64
CA GLN A 116 13.93 -12.24 -4.70
C GLN A 116 12.43 -12.46 -4.89
N LEU A 117 12.04 -13.44 -5.71
CA LEU A 117 10.64 -13.82 -5.89
C LEU A 117 10.06 -14.34 -4.58
N ARG A 118 10.77 -15.20 -3.85
CA ARG A 118 10.32 -15.75 -2.57
C ARG A 118 9.96 -14.67 -1.56
N GLN A 119 10.65 -13.53 -1.54
CA GLN A 119 10.33 -12.43 -0.64
C GLN A 119 8.96 -11.77 -0.96
N ARG A 120 8.49 -11.89 -2.21
CA ARG A 120 7.31 -11.22 -2.75
C ARG A 120 6.09 -12.14 -2.90
N VAL A 121 6.27 -13.45 -2.74
CA VAL A 121 5.18 -14.43 -2.81
C VAL A 121 4.53 -14.58 -1.44
N ARG A 122 3.20 -14.63 -1.40
CA ARG A 122 2.42 -15.09 -0.25
C ARG A 122 1.47 -16.19 -0.69
N VAL A 123 1.58 -17.34 -0.06
CA VAL A 123 0.71 -18.49 -0.35
C VAL A 123 -0.62 -18.29 0.37
N ALA A 124 -1.72 -18.55 -0.33
CA ALA A 124 -3.05 -18.47 0.24
C ALA A 124 -3.19 -19.47 1.39
N GLY A 125 -3.65 -18.99 2.55
CA GLY A 125 -3.84 -19.80 3.75
C GLY A 125 -2.57 -20.14 4.54
N ALA A 126 -1.39 -19.68 4.10
CA ALA A 126 -0.16 -19.87 4.87
C ALA A 126 -0.14 -18.96 6.12
N SER A 127 0.32 -19.51 7.25
CA SER A 127 0.51 -18.78 8.50
C SER A 127 1.87 -18.10 8.62
N SER A 128 2.84 -18.47 7.76
CA SER A 128 4.16 -17.82 7.70
C SER A 128 4.16 -16.66 6.72
N GLU A 129 4.84 -15.58 7.10
CA GLU A 129 5.18 -14.50 6.17
C GLU A 129 6.34 -14.87 5.24
N GLU A 130 7.06 -15.96 5.52
CA GLU A 130 8.03 -16.55 4.61
C GLU A 130 7.33 -16.98 3.33
N GLY A 131 7.74 -16.41 2.19
CA GLY A 131 7.18 -16.81 0.91
C GLY A 131 7.67 -18.19 0.46
N ALA A 132 6.99 -18.73 -0.55
CA ALA A 132 7.19 -20.12 -0.94
C ALA A 132 8.20 -20.28 -2.08
N ALA A 133 9.00 -21.34 -1.99
CA ALA A 133 9.84 -21.81 -3.08
C ALA A 133 9.07 -22.67 -4.09
N GLN A 134 7.92 -23.20 -3.69
CA GLN A 134 7.10 -24.11 -4.47
C GLN A 134 5.62 -23.79 -4.28
N LEU A 135 4.83 -24.07 -5.31
CA LEU A 135 3.37 -24.01 -5.27
C LEU A 135 2.84 -25.43 -5.44
N ALA A 136 2.27 -26.01 -4.36
CA ALA A 136 1.70 -27.36 -4.40
C ALA A 136 0.51 -27.44 -5.38
N GLY A 137 0.13 -28.65 -5.77
CA GLY A 137 -1.07 -28.86 -6.58
C GLY A 137 -2.33 -28.30 -5.90
N GLY A 138 -3.18 -27.59 -6.67
CA GLY A 138 -4.37 -26.89 -6.16
C GLY A 138 -4.10 -25.64 -5.33
N GLN A 139 -2.83 -25.24 -5.13
CA GLN A 139 -2.48 -24.13 -4.25
C GLN A 139 -2.52 -22.79 -5.00
N GLY A 140 -3.03 -21.76 -4.31
CA GLY A 140 -3.00 -20.38 -4.77
C GLY A 140 -1.91 -19.55 -4.09
N ALA A 141 -1.38 -18.56 -4.79
CA ALA A 141 -0.44 -17.59 -4.23
C ALA A 141 -0.60 -16.20 -4.86
N VAL A 142 -0.15 -15.17 -4.16
CA VAL A 142 -0.13 -13.79 -4.62
C VAL A 142 1.32 -13.32 -4.67
N VAL A 143 1.76 -12.81 -5.82
CA VAL A 143 3.07 -12.18 -6.00
C VAL A 143 2.88 -10.67 -6.02
N TYR A 144 3.51 -9.97 -5.08
CA TYR A 144 3.43 -8.51 -4.98
C TYR A 144 4.54 -7.84 -5.78
N LEU A 145 4.16 -6.99 -6.74
CA LEU A 145 5.09 -6.28 -7.61
C LEU A 145 4.97 -4.77 -7.43
N CYS A 146 6.14 -4.13 -7.47
CA CYS A 146 6.27 -2.68 -7.54
C CYS A 146 7.45 -2.34 -8.46
N LEU A 147 7.18 -1.63 -9.55
CA LEU A 147 8.21 -1.11 -10.44
C LEU A 147 8.27 0.40 -10.28
N ALA A 148 9.45 0.93 -9.94
CA ALA A 148 9.70 2.35 -9.73
C ALA A 148 10.56 2.91 -10.87
N PHE A 149 9.91 3.48 -11.88
CA PHE A 149 10.55 4.08 -13.03
C PHE A 149 11.12 5.44 -12.65
N ASP A 150 12.41 5.67 -12.94
CA ASP A 150 13.00 7.00 -12.83
C ASP A 150 12.23 7.98 -13.73
N ALA A 151 12.27 9.29 -13.41
CA ALA A 151 11.50 10.31 -14.15
C ALA A 151 11.77 10.33 -15.66
N SER A 152 12.98 9.95 -16.09
CA SER A 152 13.38 9.87 -17.50
C SER A 152 13.03 8.54 -18.18
N ALA A 153 12.62 7.52 -17.42
CA ALA A 153 12.28 6.21 -17.96
C ALA A 153 10.83 6.18 -18.46
N ALA A 154 10.65 5.71 -19.70
CA ALA A 154 9.31 5.52 -20.26
C ALA A 154 8.60 4.34 -19.58
N VAL A 155 7.36 4.55 -19.13
CA VAL A 155 6.53 3.46 -18.61
C VAL A 155 5.79 2.78 -19.77
N PRO A 156 6.01 1.48 -20.02
CA PRO A 156 5.34 0.76 -21.12
C PRO A 156 3.82 0.80 -20.98
N ALA A 157 3.11 0.85 -22.10
CA ALA A 157 1.64 0.82 -22.12
C ALA A 157 1.08 -0.56 -21.72
N THR A 158 1.86 -1.62 -21.94
CA THR A 158 1.49 -3.01 -21.66
C THR A 158 2.66 -3.77 -21.06
N LEU A 159 2.38 -4.68 -20.13
CA LEU A 159 3.33 -5.61 -19.53
C LEU A 159 2.92 -7.06 -19.80
N ARG A 160 3.91 -7.96 -19.75
CA ARG A 160 3.70 -9.41 -19.69
C ARG A 160 4.56 -10.01 -18.59
N HIS A 161 4.18 -11.18 -18.12
CA HIS A 161 4.85 -11.86 -17.03
C HIS A 161 5.22 -13.26 -17.46
N ARG A 162 6.43 -13.67 -17.11
CA ARG A 162 6.92 -15.02 -17.35
C ARG A 162 7.46 -15.60 -16.06
N LEU A 163 6.82 -16.64 -15.57
CA LEU A 163 7.29 -17.38 -14.41
C LEU A 163 8.27 -18.46 -14.88
N LEU A 164 9.46 -18.46 -14.27
CA LEU A 164 10.48 -19.47 -14.51
C LEU A 164 10.22 -20.64 -13.57
N LEU A 165 9.99 -21.82 -14.12
CA LEU A 165 9.75 -23.06 -13.37
C LEU A 165 10.92 -24.04 -13.58
N ASP A 166 10.88 -25.17 -12.88
CA ASP A 166 11.84 -26.24 -13.12
C ASP A 166 11.56 -26.90 -14.48
N GLY A 167 12.47 -26.72 -15.45
CA GLY A 167 12.36 -27.30 -16.79
C GLY A 167 11.26 -26.71 -17.69
N ALA A 168 10.56 -25.66 -17.25
CA ALA A 168 9.45 -25.06 -18.01
C ALA A 168 9.30 -23.56 -17.77
N LEU A 169 8.47 -22.92 -18.59
CA LEU A 169 8.06 -21.51 -18.47
C LEU A 169 6.53 -21.43 -18.46
N ALA A 170 5.99 -20.50 -17.68
CA ALA A 170 4.57 -20.14 -17.74
C ALA A 170 4.43 -18.64 -18.06
N ASP A 171 3.91 -18.34 -19.24
CA ASP A 171 3.63 -16.99 -19.70
C ASP A 171 2.20 -16.56 -19.34
N GLY A 172 2.08 -15.39 -18.71
CA GLY A 172 0.80 -14.75 -18.41
C GLY A 172 0.22 -13.96 -19.59
N PRO A 173 -1.07 -13.57 -19.49
CA PRO A 173 -1.68 -12.66 -20.45
C PRO A 173 -1.03 -11.26 -20.38
N PRO A 174 -1.09 -10.47 -21.48
CA PRO A 174 -0.70 -9.08 -21.41
C PRO A 174 -1.67 -8.28 -20.54
N ILE A 175 -1.13 -7.33 -19.78
CA ILE A 175 -1.90 -6.36 -19.00
C ILE A 175 -1.52 -4.94 -19.43
N GLY A 176 -2.45 -4.00 -19.35
CA GLY A 176 -2.22 -2.57 -19.52
C GLY A 176 -1.75 -1.89 -18.23
N THR A 177 -1.31 -0.64 -18.37
CA THR A 177 -0.73 0.15 -17.27
C THR A 177 -1.45 1.48 -17.02
N ARG A 178 -2.65 1.66 -17.59
CA ARG A 178 -3.38 2.95 -17.60
C ARG A 178 -4.91 2.77 -17.58
N HIS A 179 -5.41 1.96 -16.65
CA HIS A 179 -6.84 1.60 -16.58
C HIS A 179 -7.69 2.46 -15.68
N THR A 180 -7.11 2.95 -14.58
CA THR A 180 -7.84 3.66 -13.54
C THR A 180 -7.72 5.16 -13.74
N LEU A 181 -8.85 5.87 -13.75
CA LEU A 181 -8.86 7.32 -13.69
C LEU A 181 -8.35 7.78 -12.33
N LEU A 182 -7.22 8.49 -12.28
CA LEU A 182 -6.65 8.99 -11.04
C LEU A 182 -7.43 10.19 -10.50
N ALA A 183 -8.07 10.02 -9.33
CA ALA A 183 -8.64 11.14 -8.60
C ALA A 183 -7.51 12.07 -8.10
N VAL A 184 -7.65 13.38 -8.34
CA VAL A 184 -6.75 14.41 -7.82
C VAL A 184 -7.42 15.10 -6.63
N LEU A 185 -6.84 14.90 -5.46
CA LEU A 185 -7.46 15.11 -4.17
C LEU A 185 -6.80 16.26 -3.41
N GLY A 186 -7.60 16.99 -2.64
CA GLY A 186 -7.09 17.95 -1.68
C GLY A 186 -6.47 17.32 -0.45
N ARG A 187 -5.92 18.19 0.41
CA ARG A 187 -5.37 17.78 1.70
C ARG A 187 -6.46 17.23 2.63
N PRO A 188 -6.29 16.02 3.19
CA PRO A 188 -7.19 15.47 4.20
C PRO A 188 -6.90 16.04 5.60
N LEU A 189 -5.74 16.67 5.79
CA LEU A 189 -5.18 17.13 7.06
C LEU A 189 -4.52 18.51 6.86
N GLN A 190 -4.03 19.11 7.95
CA GLN A 190 -3.38 20.43 7.95
C GLN A 190 -2.06 20.41 8.71
N GLY A 191 -1.18 21.34 8.37
CA GLY A 191 0.13 21.53 8.99
C GLY A 191 1.14 20.43 8.67
N THR A 192 2.24 20.45 9.43
CA THR A 192 3.43 19.62 9.24
C THR A 192 3.54 18.47 10.24
N GLY A 193 4.52 17.59 10.02
CA GLY A 193 4.86 16.47 10.89
C GLY A 193 4.10 15.19 10.56
N TRP A 194 3.45 15.13 9.40
CA TRP A 194 2.70 13.95 8.96
C TRP A 194 3.61 12.96 8.24
N THR A 195 3.41 11.67 8.49
CA THR A 195 4.05 10.58 7.73
C THR A 195 2.97 9.71 7.12
N ALA A 196 3.14 9.37 5.86
CA ALA A 196 2.28 8.46 5.11
C ALA A 196 2.67 7.00 5.42
N ASP A 197 2.40 6.55 6.65
CA ASP A 197 2.81 5.23 7.12
C ASP A 197 1.89 4.12 6.56
N ASN A 198 2.35 2.87 6.63
CA ASN A 198 1.67 1.69 6.08
C ASN A 198 1.29 1.84 4.59
N GLY A 199 1.97 2.72 3.87
CA GLY A 199 1.83 2.89 2.44
C GLY A 199 2.26 1.64 1.65
N PRO A 200 2.27 1.73 0.31
CA PRO A 200 2.44 0.56 -0.52
C PRO A 200 3.88 0.01 -0.51
N SER A 201 4.09 -1.03 0.30
CA SER A 201 5.37 -1.73 0.47
C SER A 201 5.12 -3.22 0.73
N ILE A 202 6.07 -4.11 0.40
CA ILE A 202 5.92 -5.57 0.61
C ILE A 202 6.04 -6.04 2.07
N ASP A 203 6.17 -5.11 3.02
CA ASP A 203 6.06 -5.31 4.46
C ASP A 203 4.87 -4.56 5.08
N SER A 204 4.09 -3.86 4.25
CA SER A 204 2.87 -3.20 4.71
C SER A 204 1.72 -4.19 4.80
N HIS A 205 1.12 -4.26 5.99
CA HIS A 205 -0.08 -5.04 6.24
C HIS A 205 -1.30 -4.54 5.42
N HIS A 206 -1.26 -3.30 4.89
CA HIS A 206 -2.23 -2.80 3.92
C HIS A 206 -2.05 -3.46 2.57
N ARG A 207 -0.82 -3.35 2.03
CA ARG A 207 -0.44 -3.83 0.70
C ARG A 207 -0.65 -5.33 0.54
N MET A 208 -0.49 -6.08 1.62
CA MET A 208 -0.59 -7.54 1.63
C MET A 208 -1.91 -8.09 2.20
N GLY A 209 -2.80 -7.23 2.67
CA GLY A 209 -4.03 -7.62 3.36
C GLY A 209 -5.16 -8.02 2.41
N VAL A 210 -5.03 -9.16 1.72
CA VAL A 210 -6.11 -9.72 0.90
C VAL A 210 -7.22 -10.22 1.83
N PHE A 211 -8.45 -9.77 1.59
CA PHE A 211 -9.65 -10.20 2.31
C PHE A 211 -10.65 -10.82 1.36
N VAL A 212 -11.40 -11.82 1.82
CA VAL A 212 -12.53 -12.36 1.08
C VAL A 212 -13.80 -11.69 1.58
N ALA A 213 -14.43 -10.90 0.72
CA ALA A 213 -15.70 -10.24 1.01
C ALA A 213 -16.67 -10.46 -0.16
N GLY A 214 -17.94 -10.77 0.15
CA GLY A 214 -18.94 -11.10 -0.88
C GLY A 214 -18.56 -12.30 -1.76
N GLY A 215 -17.72 -13.22 -1.25
CA GLY A 215 -17.23 -14.39 -2.00
C GLY A 215 -16.04 -14.13 -2.92
N MET A 216 -15.51 -12.90 -2.95
CA MET A 216 -14.40 -12.51 -3.82
C MET A 216 -13.17 -12.13 -2.98
N ALA A 217 -11.99 -12.59 -3.39
CA ALA A 217 -10.72 -12.12 -2.81
C ALA A 217 -10.43 -10.70 -3.35
N GLN A 218 -10.19 -9.77 -2.44
CA GLN A 218 -10.07 -8.35 -2.73
C GLN A 218 -8.92 -7.71 -1.93
N LEU A 219 -8.37 -6.62 -2.46
CA LEU A 219 -7.29 -5.88 -1.83
C LEU A 219 -7.65 -4.39 -1.68
N ALA A 220 -8.56 -4.11 -0.75
CA ALA A 220 -9.10 -2.76 -0.52
C ALA A 220 -8.06 -1.71 -0.14
N ARG A 221 -7.01 -2.13 0.58
CA ARG A 221 -6.02 -1.21 1.17
C ARG A 221 -4.75 -1.05 0.33
N ARG A 222 -4.77 -1.42 -0.96
CA ARG A 222 -3.60 -1.39 -1.86
C ARG A 222 -2.84 -0.06 -1.86
N TYR A 223 -3.58 1.06 -1.81
CA TYR A 223 -3.07 2.43 -1.79
C TYR A 223 -3.52 3.19 -0.52
N ALA A 224 -3.83 2.48 0.56
CA ALA A 224 -4.22 3.12 1.80
C ALA A 224 -3.01 3.73 2.52
N LEU A 225 -3.24 4.83 3.23
CA LEU A 225 -2.25 5.56 4.00
C LEU A 225 -2.74 5.72 5.44
N ASP A 226 -1.86 5.43 6.40
CA ASP A 226 -2.06 5.78 7.80
C ASP A 226 -1.30 7.06 8.12
N TRP A 227 -2.04 8.16 8.16
CA TRP A 227 -1.48 9.45 8.52
C TRP A 227 -1.21 9.53 10.02
N LYS A 228 0.06 9.35 10.37
CA LYS A 228 0.58 9.52 11.73
C LYS A 228 1.31 10.84 11.83
N LYS A 229 1.31 11.44 13.03
CA LYS A 229 1.99 12.70 13.29
C LYS A 229 3.13 12.49 14.27
N TYR A 230 4.32 12.93 13.88
CA TYR A 230 5.53 12.85 14.68
C TYR A 230 6.04 14.24 15.05
N ARG A 231 6.58 14.36 16.27
CA ARG A 231 7.38 15.50 16.73
C ARG A 231 8.63 14.93 17.39
N ASP A 232 9.80 15.38 16.94
CA ASP A 232 11.10 14.92 17.44
C ASP A 232 11.25 13.38 17.47
N GLY A 233 10.72 12.71 16.45
CA GLY A 233 10.74 11.25 16.31
C GLY A 233 9.72 10.48 17.15
N SER A 234 8.89 11.15 17.95
CA SER A 234 7.82 10.53 18.75
C SER A 234 6.43 10.82 18.20
N MET A 235 5.52 9.85 18.30
CA MET A 235 4.09 10.04 17.97
C MET A 235 3.29 10.69 19.11
N PHE A 236 3.82 10.68 20.32
CA PHE A 236 3.12 11.12 21.52
C PHE A 236 4.07 11.77 22.53
N ALA A 237 3.51 12.58 23.43
CA ALA A 237 4.19 13.10 24.61
C ALA A 237 3.31 12.85 25.84
N GLY A 238 3.85 12.15 26.84
CA GLY A 238 3.11 11.75 28.04
C GLY A 238 2.77 10.26 28.07
N ASP A 239 1.60 9.92 28.60
CA ASP A 239 1.17 8.53 28.74
C ASP A 239 0.79 7.93 27.37
N ALA A 240 1.54 6.91 26.94
CA ALA A 240 1.28 6.18 25.70
C ALA A 240 -0.08 5.46 25.68
N ARG A 241 -0.75 5.31 26.82
CA ARG A 241 -2.08 4.70 26.93
C ARG A 241 -3.22 5.71 26.80
N ASP A 242 -2.93 7.01 26.85
CA ASP A 242 -3.92 8.05 26.61
C ASP A 242 -3.83 8.53 25.16
N VAL A 243 -4.92 8.37 24.41
CA VAL A 243 -5.03 8.87 23.04
C VAL A 243 -4.72 10.37 22.94
N ARG A 244 -5.01 11.15 23.99
CA ARG A 244 -4.75 12.59 24.04
C ARG A 244 -3.25 12.95 24.10
N SER A 245 -2.40 12.00 24.44
CA SER A 245 -0.94 12.19 24.41
C SER A 245 -0.40 12.20 22.98
N TYR A 246 -1.13 11.65 22.00
CA TYR A 246 -0.68 11.51 20.62
C TYR A 246 -0.87 12.81 19.83
N HIS A 247 0.17 13.19 19.08
CA HIS A 247 0.17 14.44 18.33
C HIS A 247 -0.86 14.47 17.19
N ALA A 248 -1.28 13.32 16.69
CA ALA A 248 -2.29 13.23 15.64
C ALA A 248 -3.72 13.35 16.18
N TYR A 249 -3.98 12.94 17.44
CA TYR A 249 -5.33 12.84 17.97
C TYR A 249 -6.02 14.21 18.06
N GLY A 250 -7.28 14.28 17.61
CA GLY A 250 -8.08 15.51 17.62
C GLY A 250 -7.79 16.50 16.49
N GLU A 251 -6.77 16.24 15.65
CA GLU A 251 -6.47 17.05 14.46
C GLU A 251 -7.64 17.02 13.47
N ASN A 252 -7.86 18.13 12.75
CA ASN A 252 -8.98 18.27 11.82
C ASN A 252 -8.83 17.34 10.61
N VAL A 253 -9.90 16.64 10.26
CA VAL A 253 -10.01 15.83 9.04
C VAL A 253 -10.91 16.54 8.03
N LEU A 254 -10.40 16.76 6.82
CA LEU A 254 -11.06 17.57 5.79
C LEU A 254 -11.51 16.74 4.59
N ALA A 255 -12.60 17.19 3.96
CA ALA A 255 -13.04 16.69 2.68
C ALA A 255 -11.97 16.94 1.60
N VAL A 256 -11.52 15.88 0.93
CA VAL A 256 -10.49 15.94 -0.10
C VAL A 256 -11.06 16.38 -1.44
N ALA A 257 -12.38 16.32 -1.61
CA ALA A 257 -13.08 16.71 -2.82
C ALA A 257 -14.49 17.18 -2.49
N ASP A 258 -15.10 17.88 -3.45
CA ASP A 258 -16.54 18.05 -3.47
C ASP A 258 -17.19 16.68 -3.69
N GLY A 259 -18.32 16.41 -3.04
CA GLY A 259 -19.00 15.14 -3.22
C GLY A 259 -20.18 14.93 -2.29
N GLU A 260 -20.79 13.77 -2.38
CA GLU A 260 -21.85 13.32 -1.48
C GLU A 260 -21.30 12.34 -0.45
N ILE A 261 -21.69 12.52 0.81
CA ILE A 261 -21.39 11.57 1.88
C ILE A 261 -22.28 10.34 1.69
N VAL A 262 -21.69 9.19 1.36
CA VAL A 262 -22.42 7.92 1.22
C VAL A 262 -22.38 7.07 2.49
N GLN A 263 -21.46 7.38 3.40
CA GLN A 263 -21.39 6.76 4.72
C GLN A 263 -20.88 7.77 5.73
N ALA A 264 -21.57 7.88 6.86
CA ALA A 264 -21.09 8.58 8.05
C ALA A 264 -21.51 7.77 9.29
N ARG A 265 -20.54 7.35 10.10
CA ARG A 265 -20.80 6.69 11.39
C ARG A 265 -19.96 7.34 12.48
N ASP A 266 -20.57 7.48 13.65
CA ASP A 266 -19.95 8.08 14.82
C ASP A 266 -20.38 7.35 16.11
N GLY A 267 -19.73 7.67 17.22
CA GLY A 267 -20.06 7.19 18.57
C GLY A 267 -19.34 5.91 19.01
N MET A 268 -18.60 5.24 18.11
CA MET A 268 -17.76 4.10 18.49
C MET A 268 -16.59 4.60 19.34
N PRO A 269 -16.31 3.99 20.51
CA PRO A 269 -15.26 4.48 21.42
C PRO A 269 -13.87 4.31 20.82
N ASP A 270 -12.95 5.17 21.25
CA ASP A 270 -11.52 5.01 20.97
C ASP A 270 -10.95 3.80 21.72
N ASN A 271 -10.02 3.11 21.09
CA ASN A 271 -9.20 2.12 21.77
C ASN A 271 -8.19 2.78 22.70
N ILE A 272 -7.84 2.08 23.79
CA ILE A 272 -6.58 2.34 24.48
C ILE A 272 -5.45 1.97 23.52
N PRO A 273 -4.50 2.87 23.22
CA PRO A 273 -3.42 2.58 22.30
C PRO A 273 -2.61 1.34 22.72
N ARG A 274 -2.15 0.59 21.72
CA ARG A 274 -1.32 -0.60 21.88
C ARG A 274 -0.03 -0.24 22.61
N THR A 275 0.35 -1.09 23.56
CA THR A 275 1.63 -1.03 24.25
C THR A 275 2.39 -2.36 24.08
N PRO A 276 3.65 -2.48 24.52
CA PRO A 276 4.35 -3.77 24.57
C PRO A 276 3.61 -4.84 25.39
N ALA A 277 2.76 -4.45 26.34
CA ALA A 277 1.94 -5.38 27.12
C ALA A 277 0.80 -6.01 26.31
N GLY A 278 0.45 -5.44 25.16
CA GLY A 278 -0.59 -5.95 24.27
C GLY A 278 -1.56 -4.88 23.78
N PHE A 279 -2.62 -5.35 23.12
CA PHE A 279 -3.70 -4.55 22.56
C PHE A 279 -5.01 -5.33 22.66
N THR A 280 -6.05 -4.67 23.13
CA THR A 280 -7.42 -5.18 23.14
C THR A 280 -8.31 -4.06 22.60
N PRO A 281 -9.05 -4.30 21.50
CA PRO A 281 -10.04 -3.36 21.00
C PRO A 281 -11.08 -3.00 22.08
N ALA A 282 -11.54 -1.76 22.09
CA ALA A 282 -12.58 -1.27 23.01
C ALA A 282 -13.90 -2.04 22.85
N VAL A 283 -14.16 -2.53 21.64
CA VAL A 283 -15.28 -3.42 21.32
C VAL A 283 -14.80 -4.51 20.35
N PRO A 284 -15.41 -5.70 20.32
CA PRO A 284 -15.07 -6.75 19.36
C PRO A 284 -15.14 -6.24 17.90
N ILE A 285 -14.08 -6.51 17.13
CA ILE A 285 -13.98 -6.08 15.73
C ILE A 285 -14.70 -7.07 14.82
N SER A 286 -15.42 -6.53 13.84
CA SER A 286 -16.17 -7.24 12.81
C SER A 286 -16.05 -6.49 11.48
N MET A 287 -16.50 -7.10 10.37
CA MET A 287 -16.54 -6.44 9.05
C MET A 287 -17.31 -5.11 9.08
N GLU A 288 -18.34 -4.99 9.92
CA GLU A 288 -19.18 -3.79 10.00
C GLU A 288 -18.47 -2.61 10.68
N ASN A 289 -17.66 -2.88 11.72
CA ASN A 289 -17.12 -1.84 12.59
C ASN A 289 -15.59 -1.68 12.51
N VAL A 290 -14.90 -2.42 11.63
CA VAL A 290 -13.44 -2.37 11.47
C VAL A 290 -12.91 -0.97 11.18
N ALA A 291 -13.65 -0.16 10.41
CA ALA A 291 -13.28 1.24 10.14
C ALA A 291 -13.48 2.20 11.31
N GLY A 292 -14.13 1.78 12.40
CA GLY A 292 -14.46 2.69 13.49
C GLY A 292 -15.55 3.69 13.12
N ASN A 293 -15.42 4.90 13.67
CA ASN A 293 -16.11 6.08 13.16
C ASN A 293 -15.52 6.43 11.80
N VAL A 294 -16.38 6.59 10.80
CA VAL A 294 -15.99 6.64 9.40
C VAL A 294 -16.78 7.69 8.65
N VAL A 295 -16.15 8.32 7.66
CA VAL A 295 -16.82 9.10 6.63
C VAL A 295 -16.37 8.60 5.27
N THR A 296 -17.30 8.47 4.32
CA THR A 296 -17.01 8.09 2.94
C THR A 296 -17.66 9.07 1.98
N ILE A 297 -16.85 9.67 1.09
CA ILE A 297 -17.29 10.60 0.05
C ILE A 297 -17.32 9.86 -1.29
N ALA A 298 -18.44 9.92 -2.01
CA ALA A 298 -18.47 9.52 -3.43
C ALA A 298 -17.82 10.60 -4.30
N LEU A 299 -16.76 10.21 -5.03
CA LEU A 299 -15.99 11.10 -5.91
C LEU A 299 -16.53 11.13 -7.35
N GLY A 300 -17.52 10.29 -7.66
CA GLY A 300 -17.93 9.98 -9.03
C GLY A 300 -17.10 8.84 -9.64
N ASN A 301 -17.49 8.38 -10.84
CA ASN A 301 -16.83 7.29 -11.57
C ASN A 301 -16.62 5.98 -10.76
N GLY A 302 -17.51 5.70 -9.80
CA GLY A 302 -17.40 4.52 -8.93
C GLY A 302 -16.25 4.58 -7.93
N GLN A 303 -15.67 5.75 -7.64
CA GLN A 303 -14.59 5.93 -6.68
C GLN A 303 -15.09 6.56 -5.38
N PHE A 304 -14.55 6.09 -4.26
CA PHE A 304 -14.95 6.52 -2.92
C PHE A 304 -13.73 6.88 -2.08
N ALA A 305 -13.67 8.10 -1.54
CA ALA A 305 -12.67 8.49 -0.56
C ALA A 305 -13.16 8.14 0.85
N GLN A 306 -12.40 7.32 1.56
CA GLN A 306 -12.78 6.76 2.86
C GLN A 306 -11.83 7.26 3.95
N TYR A 307 -12.42 7.70 5.07
CA TYR A 307 -11.74 8.26 6.24
C TYR A 307 -12.15 7.44 7.46
N ALA A 308 -11.23 6.66 7.99
CA ALA A 308 -11.51 5.75 9.10
C ALA A 308 -10.80 6.18 10.39
N HIS A 309 -11.19 5.51 11.48
CA HIS A 309 -10.64 5.69 12.82
C HIS A 309 -10.89 7.08 13.41
N LEU A 310 -11.99 7.73 13.03
CA LEU A 310 -12.30 9.09 13.49
C LEU A 310 -12.62 9.12 15.00
N GLN A 311 -12.44 10.29 15.60
CA GLN A 311 -12.68 10.52 17.02
C GLN A 311 -14.18 10.41 17.35
N PRO A 312 -14.57 9.71 18.43
CA PRO A 312 -15.96 9.60 18.85
C PRO A 312 -16.57 10.97 19.12
N GLY A 313 -17.77 11.22 18.58
CA GLY A 313 -18.51 12.47 18.73
C GLY A 313 -17.96 13.62 17.89
N SER A 314 -17.01 13.37 16.98
CA SER A 314 -16.38 14.41 16.17
C SER A 314 -16.97 14.54 14.76
N VAL A 315 -17.72 13.54 14.27
CA VAL A 315 -18.19 13.52 12.88
C VAL A 315 -19.27 14.59 12.69
N GLN A 316 -19.01 15.55 11.79
CA GLN A 316 -19.86 16.74 11.58
C GLN A 316 -20.76 16.65 10.36
N VAL A 317 -20.82 15.48 9.73
CA VAL A 317 -21.57 15.24 8.50
C VAL A 317 -22.46 14.02 8.63
N LYS A 318 -23.43 13.90 7.73
CA LYS A 318 -24.39 12.78 7.68
C LYS A 318 -24.49 12.21 6.27
N THR A 319 -24.84 10.93 6.16
CA THR A 319 -25.15 10.30 4.88
C THR A 319 -26.19 11.10 4.10
N GLY A 320 -25.98 11.25 2.79
CA GLY A 320 -26.76 12.08 1.86
C GLY A 320 -26.38 13.56 1.83
N GLN A 321 -25.50 14.03 2.73
CA GLN A 321 -25.03 15.41 2.72
C GLN A 321 -24.04 15.65 1.58
N ARG A 322 -24.17 16.79 0.89
CA ARG A 322 -23.11 17.30 0.00
C ARG A 322 -22.08 18.10 0.79
N VAL A 323 -20.81 17.84 0.51
CA VAL A 323 -19.68 18.54 1.11
C VAL A 323 -18.85 19.23 0.03
N ARG A 324 -18.12 20.27 0.44
CA ARG A 324 -17.11 20.92 -0.40
C ARG A 324 -15.72 20.49 0.02
N ARG A 325 -14.79 20.41 -0.92
CA ARG A 325 -13.36 20.24 -0.65
C ARG A 325 -12.90 21.25 0.42
N GLY A 326 -12.15 20.77 1.39
CA GLY A 326 -11.67 21.52 2.55
C GLY A 326 -12.66 21.64 3.71
N GLN A 327 -13.91 21.20 3.54
CA GLN A 327 -14.89 21.20 4.63
C GLN A 327 -14.46 20.23 5.75
N LEU A 328 -14.63 20.65 7.01
CA LEU A 328 -14.40 19.80 8.17
C LEU A 328 -15.39 18.63 8.19
N LEU A 329 -14.86 17.40 8.26
CA LEU A 329 -15.63 16.17 8.35
C LEU A 329 -15.70 15.64 9.78
N GLY A 330 -14.59 15.79 10.51
CA GLY A 330 -14.45 15.33 11.89
C GLY A 330 -13.02 15.49 12.36
N ARG A 331 -12.59 14.64 13.30
CA ARG A 331 -11.24 14.67 13.88
C ARG A 331 -10.58 13.31 13.87
N VAL A 332 -9.25 13.30 13.83
CA VAL A 332 -8.44 12.09 13.94
C VAL A 332 -8.69 11.44 15.31
N GLY A 333 -8.98 10.14 15.32
CA GLY A 333 -9.25 9.36 16.52
C GLY A 333 -8.41 8.08 16.59
N ASN A 334 -8.97 7.08 17.28
CA ASN A 334 -8.40 5.76 17.46
C ASN A 334 -9.51 4.68 17.60
N SER A 335 -10.65 4.87 16.94
CA SER A 335 -11.78 3.93 16.93
C SER A 335 -11.61 2.83 15.86
N GLY A 336 -12.34 1.72 15.95
CA GLY A 336 -12.21 0.60 14.99
C GLY A 336 -10.99 -0.30 15.24
N ASP A 337 -10.39 -0.88 14.20
CA ASP A 337 -9.13 -1.65 14.32
C ASP A 337 -7.87 -0.76 14.35
N ALA A 338 -7.94 0.37 15.05
CA ALA A 338 -6.82 1.30 15.21
C ALA A 338 -6.00 0.98 16.48
N ARG A 339 -4.69 0.82 16.31
CA ARG A 339 -3.76 0.48 17.42
C ARG A 339 -3.14 1.72 18.08
N VAL A 340 -3.07 2.84 17.38
CA VAL A 340 -2.58 4.15 17.86
C VAL A 340 -3.31 5.25 17.09
N PRO A 341 -3.50 6.47 17.61
CA PRO A 341 -4.17 7.54 16.88
C PRO A 341 -3.53 7.87 15.52
N HIS A 342 -4.33 7.77 14.45
CA HIS A 342 -3.96 8.10 13.07
C HIS A 342 -5.23 8.27 12.22
N LEU A 343 -5.12 8.89 11.04
CA LEU A 343 -6.16 8.85 10.02
C LEU A 343 -5.81 7.77 9.00
N HIS A 344 -6.59 6.71 8.93
CA HIS A 344 -6.57 5.80 7.77
C HIS A 344 -7.34 6.46 6.62
N PHE A 345 -6.67 6.61 5.49
CA PHE A 345 -7.23 7.21 4.28
C PHE A 345 -7.00 6.31 3.07
N GLN A 346 -8.04 6.08 2.28
CA GLN A 346 -7.93 5.35 1.01
C GLN A 346 -8.93 5.83 -0.03
N VAL A 347 -8.66 5.53 -1.30
CA VAL A 347 -9.66 5.55 -2.38
C VAL A 347 -9.94 4.13 -2.81
N ALA A 348 -11.22 3.78 -2.96
CA ALA A 348 -11.64 2.43 -3.28
C ALA A 348 -12.77 2.39 -4.31
N SER A 349 -12.98 1.22 -4.92
CA SER A 349 -14.03 0.97 -5.94
C SER A 349 -15.43 0.73 -5.36
N ASN A 350 -15.58 0.64 -4.04
CA ASN A 350 -16.84 0.43 -3.35
C ASN A 350 -16.81 1.18 -2.00
N PRO A 351 -17.95 1.71 -1.50
CA PRO A 351 -18.01 2.42 -0.23
C PRO A 351 -17.71 1.57 1.01
N ASP A 352 -17.77 0.24 0.92
CA ASP A 352 -17.29 -0.66 1.97
C ASP A 352 -15.76 -0.67 2.02
N ILE A 353 -15.18 -0.43 3.19
CA ILE A 353 -13.74 -0.23 3.36
C ILE A 353 -12.91 -1.50 3.11
N LEU A 354 -13.50 -2.69 3.27
CA LEU A 354 -12.81 -3.97 3.06
C LEU A 354 -13.38 -4.74 1.87
N ALA A 355 -14.67 -4.57 1.56
CA ALA A 355 -15.31 -5.20 0.40
C ALA A 355 -15.13 -4.36 -0.88
N SER A 356 -13.88 -4.02 -1.20
CA SER A 356 -13.53 -3.13 -2.30
C SER A 356 -12.13 -3.39 -2.86
N GLU A 357 -11.83 -2.81 -4.03
CA GLU A 357 -10.47 -2.74 -4.56
C GLU A 357 -9.87 -1.36 -4.27
N GLY A 358 -8.66 -1.34 -3.71
CA GLY A 358 -7.92 -0.10 -3.48
C GLY A 358 -7.44 0.50 -4.80
N LEU A 359 -7.79 1.76 -5.04
CA LEU A 359 -7.52 2.49 -6.28
C LEU A 359 -6.42 3.53 -6.08
N PRO A 360 -5.54 3.74 -7.08
CA PRO A 360 -4.53 4.80 -7.02
C PRO A 360 -5.18 6.18 -7.11
N PHE A 361 -4.59 7.15 -6.43
CA PHE A 361 -5.02 8.55 -6.41
C PHE A 361 -3.81 9.48 -6.28
N LEU A 362 -4.01 10.78 -6.42
CA LEU A 362 -2.97 11.80 -6.29
C LEU A 362 -3.44 12.86 -5.32
N PHE A 363 -2.53 13.44 -4.52
CA PHE A 363 -2.81 14.73 -3.90
C PHE A 363 -2.45 15.84 -4.86
N ASP A 364 -3.26 16.90 -4.89
CA ASP A 364 -3.05 18.02 -5.78
C ASP A 364 -1.80 18.80 -5.38
N GLN A 365 -1.57 19.03 -4.09
CA GLN A 365 -0.39 19.69 -3.54
C GLN A 365 -0.06 19.23 -2.11
N TYR A 366 1.24 19.14 -1.81
CA TYR A 366 1.79 19.04 -0.45
C TYR A 366 3.26 19.46 -0.47
N ARG A 367 3.89 19.61 0.70
CA ARG A 367 5.36 19.75 0.80
C ARG A 367 5.97 18.50 1.41
N LEU A 368 7.11 18.08 0.87
CA LEU A 368 7.89 16.94 1.34
C LEU A 368 9.20 17.42 1.95
N LYS A 369 9.54 16.93 3.14
CA LYS A 369 10.83 17.19 3.77
C LYS A 369 11.89 16.29 3.13
N VAL A 370 12.88 16.90 2.47
CA VAL A 370 13.97 16.18 1.79
C VAL A 370 15.30 16.25 2.58
N ALA A 371 15.46 17.29 3.40
CA ALA A 371 16.54 17.41 4.38
C ALA A 371 16.06 18.16 5.63
N GLU A 372 16.90 18.25 6.67
CA GLU A 372 16.55 18.83 7.97
C GLU A 372 15.87 20.20 7.87
N ASN A 373 16.37 21.06 6.98
CA ASN A 373 15.87 22.41 6.73
C ASN A 373 15.41 22.64 5.28
N ALA A 374 15.13 21.57 4.52
CA ALA A 374 14.76 21.67 3.11
C ALA A 374 13.42 20.98 2.83
N TRP A 375 12.55 21.70 2.11
CA TRP A 375 11.22 21.26 1.72
C TRP A 375 11.04 21.44 0.22
N GLU A 376 10.44 20.44 -0.42
CA GLU A 376 10.02 20.53 -1.82
C GLU A 376 8.50 20.62 -1.92
N ALA A 377 8.01 21.53 -2.77
CA ALA A 377 6.61 21.51 -3.18
C ALA A 377 6.40 20.34 -4.16
N ARG A 378 5.42 19.49 -3.86
CA ARG A 378 4.99 18.38 -4.70
C ARG A 378 3.57 18.67 -5.18
N ALA A 379 3.26 18.27 -6.40
CA ALA A 379 1.94 18.49 -6.98
C ALA A 379 1.52 17.31 -7.84
N ARG A 380 0.24 16.93 -7.76
CA ARG A 380 -0.35 15.82 -8.51
C ARG A 380 0.45 14.53 -8.35
N GLU A 381 0.79 14.21 -7.12
CA GLU A 381 1.61 13.06 -6.74
C GLU A 381 0.99 12.30 -5.57
N TYR A 382 1.25 10.99 -5.54
CA TYR A 382 1.02 10.16 -4.38
C TYR A 382 2.26 10.23 -3.47
N PRO A 383 2.08 10.40 -2.15
CA PRO A 383 3.17 10.42 -1.20
C PRO A 383 3.65 8.99 -0.96
N ILE A 384 4.84 8.68 -1.47
CA ILE A 384 5.44 7.35 -1.36
C ILE A 384 6.62 7.39 -0.38
N GLY A 385 6.71 6.36 0.47
CA GLY A 385 7.75 6.22 1.48
C GLY A 385 7.49 7.05 2.75
N ASP A 386 8.47 7.06 3.64
CA ASP A 386 8.30 7.52 5.03
C ASP A 386 8.66 9.01 5.22
N GLY A 387 8.62 9.79 4.15
CA GLY A 387 8.97 11.21 4.18
C GLY A 387 7.99 12.04 5.03
N VAL A 388 8.50 13.08 5.68
CA VAL A 388 7.67 14.01 6.46
C VAL A 388 6.96 14.98 5.52
N ILE A 389 5.65 15.10 5.69
CA ILE A 389 4.74 15.86 4.86
C ILE A 389 4.19 17.05 5.62
N ASP A 390 4.02 18.14 4.88
CA ASP A 390 3.31 19.34 5.32
C ASP A 390 2.22 19.69 4.31
N PHE A 391 0.98 19.68 4.80
CA PHE A 391 -0.20 20.06 4.04
C PHE A 391 -0.49 21.57 4.07
N GLY A 392 0.33 22.35 4.77
CA GLY A 392 0.17 23.78 4.98
C GLY A 392 -0.96 24.13 5.95
N THR A 393 -1.06 25.42 6.28
CA THR A 393 -2.21 25.99 6.98
C THR A 393 -3.36 26.27 6.01
N PRO A 394 -4.62 26.36 6.49
CA PRO A 394 -5.78 26.73 5.68
C PRO A 394 -5.52 27.83 4.67
#